data_AF-A0A0F9IDP9-F1
#
_entry.id   AF-A0A0F9IDP9-F1
#
_cell.length_a   1.000
_cell.length_b   1.000
_cell.length_c   1.000
_cell.angle_alpha   90.00
_cell.angle_beta   90.00
_cell.angle_gamma   90.00
#
_symmetry.space_group_name_H-M   'P 1'
#
loop_
_entity.id
_entity.type
_entity.pdbx_description
1 polymer ?
#
loop_
_entity_poly.entity_id
_entity_poly.type
_entity_poly.pdbx_seq_one_letter_code
_entity_poly.pdbx_strand_id
1 'polypeptide(L)'
;VMPLLMRMSQRGILLRPDLLRSWYKKLSEEQVFLEGVCEKEGFNPGSPQQVGFTLAARGSFLPFTKSKRQLKTGNDVLKGLDDPMAIIVLKHRSVTKLKSNYVVPWLGLDEDGIAHPHERAYTHLYLDTSTGRLKSMDRNLQNIPGIMREIFAPDSGIWSSLDDSQIEMRMLAHLSGDPVMLKAYEDGDDIHAATQMKLWPNTSLDDKEVRRRVKVFNFEMTFGGGVYALARSSGLSKAVVGKYADEWLALYHVLAAWLEAQAREGPYEGYVKTVFGRKCRLPGMDRATIGHIGRCARNYGAQGSAADAVKRQMLLCDELGMDQALQVHDELLCDGAVDFPEELAHVHPSIDTPFKTYQSATWR
;
A
#
# COMPACT_ATOMS: atom_id res chain seq x y z
N VAL A 1 10.40 20.83 0.42
CA VAL A 1 10.82 19.42 0.59
C VAL A 1 11.98 18.99 -0.30
N MET A 2 12.22 19.53 -1.50
CA MET A 2 13.27 19.03 -2.40
C MET A 2 14.68 18.90 -1.76
N PRO A 3 15.21 19.90 -1.04
CA PRO A 3 16.52 19.76 -0.39
C PRO A 3 16.57 18.63 0.64
N LEU A 4 15.49 18.46 1.42
CA LEU A 4 15.34 17.37 2.38
C LEU A 4 15.37 16.00 1.67
N LEU A 5 14.61 15.83 0.58
CA LEU A 5 14.60 14.58 -0.18
C LEU A 5 15.97 14.23 -0.77
N MET A 6 16.74 15.24 -1.19
CA MET A 6 18.12 15.05 -1.66
C MET A 6 19.03 14.59 -0.53
N ARG A 7 18.93 15.19 0.66
CA ARG A 7 19.68 14.75 1.85
C ARG A 7 19.34 13.31 2.23
N MET A 8 18.05 12.96 2.28
CA MET A 8 17.58 11.59 2.55
C MET A 8 18.16 10.60 1.53
N SER A 9 18.12 10.94 0.24
CA SER A 9 18.63 10.09 -0.84
C SER A 9 20.15 9.91 -0.79
N GLN A 10 20.90 10.96 -0.45
CA GLN A 10 22.37 10.94 -0.31
C GLN A 10 22.83 10.24 0.96
N ARG A 11 22.07 10.37 2.04
CA ARG A 11 22.29 9.68 3.30
C ARG A 11 22.14 8.17 3.10
N GLY A 12 21.02 7.73 2.53
CA GLY A 12 20.68 6.31 2.49
C GLY A 12 20.44 5.72 3.88
N ILE A 13 20.22 4.42 3.96
CA ILE A 13 19.88 3.68 5.19
C ILE A 13 20.91 2.58 5.41
N LEU A 14 21.47 2.47 6.62
CA LEU A 14 22.45 1.44 6.95
C LEU A 14 21.83 0.04 6.76
N LEU A 15 22.60 -0.88 6.17
CA LEU A 15 22.20 -2.27 6.00
C LEU A 15 22.83 -3.15 7.09
N ARG A 16 22.23 -4.31 7.33
CA ARG A 16 22.78 -5.37 8.18
C ARG A 16 23.29 -6.52 7.30
N PRO A 17 24.59 -6.56 6.94
CA PRO A 17 25.14 -7.54 6.00
C PRO A 17 24.91 -8.99 6.42
N ASP A 18 25.00 -9.30 7.71
CA ASP A 18 24.80 -10.66 8.22
C ASP A 18 23.36 -11.14 8.03
N LEU A 19 22.38 -10.26 8.25
CA LEU A 19 20.97 -10.58 7.98
C LEU A 19 20.73 -10.74 6.48
N LEU A 20 21.32 -9.91 5.63
CA LEU A 20 21.23 -10.08 4.18
C LEU A 20 21.76 -11.44 3.72
N ARG A 21 22.93 -11.86 4.24
CA ARG A 21 23.51 -13.19 3.95
C ARG A 21 22.62 -14.32 4.46
N SER A 22 22.08 -14.19 5.67
CA SER A 22 21.16 -15.16 6.27
C SER A 22 19.88 -15.31 5.44
N TRP A 23 19.24 -14.19 5.06
CA TRP A 23 18.07 -14.17 4.19
C TRP A 23 18.37 -14.78 2.82
N TYR A 24 19.52 -14.46 2.22
CA TYR A 24 19.91 -15.02 0.93
C TYR A 24 20.05 -16.54 0.98
N LYS A 25 20.74 -17.05 2.01
CA LYS A 25 20.89 -18.50 2.22
C LYS A 25 19.53 -19.18 2.38
N LYS A 26 18.72 -18.70 3.33
CA LYS A 26 17.39 -19.26 3.62
C LYS A 26 16.49 -19.29 2.38
N LEU A 27 16.37 -18.17 1.68
CA LEU A 27 15.52 -18.07 0.49
C LEU A 27 16.07 -18.91 -0.67
N SER A 28 17.39 -19.07 -0.79
CA SER A 28 17.98 -19.92 -1.82
C SER A 28 17.71 -21.41 -1.57
N GLU A 29 17.88 -21.88 -0.34
CA GLU A 29 17.55 -23.25 0.05
C GLU A 29 16.07 -23.56 -0.16
N GLU A 30 15.20 -22.64 0.26
CA GLU A 30 13.74 -22.79 0.09
C GLU A 30 13.33 -22.74 -1.39
N GLN A 31 13.96 -21.88 -2.18
CA GLN A 31 13.71 -21.81 -3.63
C GLN A 31 14.06 -23.14 -4.32
N VAL A 32 15.26 -23.68 -4.07
CA VAL A 32 15.72 -24.95 -4.66
C VAL A 32 14.80 -26.10 -4.25
N PHE A 33 14.37 -26.14 -2.98
CA PHE A 33 13.41 -27.15 -2.53
C PHE A 33 12.09 -27.08 -3.30
N LEU A 34 11.51 -25.89 -3.44
CA LEU A 34 10.22 -25.70 -4.13
C LEU A 34 10.32 -25.99 -5.63
N GLU A 35 11.45 -25.62 -6.26
CA GLU A 35 11.75 -25.95 -7.66
C GLU A 35 11.84 -27.47 -7.84
N GLY A 36 12.57 -28.18 -6.99
CA GLY A 36 12.67 -29.64 -7.03
C GLY A 36 11.33 -30.36 -6.81
N VAL A 37 10.39 -29.80 -6.03
CA VAL A 37 9.03 -30.33 -5.91
C VAL A 37 8.25 -30.18 -7.23
N CYS A 38 8.36 -29.03 -7.89
CA CYS A 38 7.67 -28.78 -9.16
C CYS A 38 8.28 -29.57 -10.33
N GLU A 39 9.60 -29.73 -10.34
CA GLU A 39 10.31 -30.54 -11.35
C GLU A 39 9.89 -32.00 -11.31
N LYS A 40 9.65 -32.57 -10.12
CA LYS A 40 9.10 -33.93 -9.96
C LYS A 40 7.68 -34.07 -10.53
N GLU A 41 6.91 -32.98 -10.53
CA GLU A 41 5.60 -32.87 -11.17
C GLU A 41 5.71 -32.47 -12.66
N GLY A 42 6.93 -32.38 -13.21
CA GLY A 42 7.20 -32.19 -14.62
C GLY A 42 7.06 -30.74 -15.12
N PHE A 43 7.19 -29.73 -14.24
CA PHE A 43 7.08 -28.33 -14.67
C PHE A 43 7.99 -27.36 -13.92
N ASN A 44 8.33 -26.27 -14.59
CA ASN A 44 9.04 -25.13 -14.03
C ASN A 44 8.04 -24.13 -13.40
N PRO A 45 8.12 -23.86 -12.08
CA PRO A 45 7.19 -22.95 -11.39
C PRO A 45 7.35 -21.48 -11.83
N GLY A 46 8.49 -21.13 -12.41
CA GLY A 46 8.76 -19.83 -13.03
C GLY A 46 8.10 -19.64 -14.41
N SER A 47 7.58 -20.70 -15.04
CA SER A 47 6.90 -20.63 -16.34
C SER A 47 5.37 -20.62 -16.18
N PRO A 48 4.69 -19.47 -16.38
CA PRO A 48 3.23 -19.40 -16.26
C PRO A 48 2.50 -20.37 -17.18
N GLN A 49 3.06 -20.65 -18.35
CA GLN A 49 2.48 -21.58 -19.31
C GLN A 49 2.52 -23.03 -18.78
N GLN A 50 3.67 -23.47 -18.27
CA GLN A 50 3.80 -24.83 -17.74
C GLN A 50 2.96 -25.00 -16.46
N VAL A 51 3.00 -24.02 -15.55
CA VAL A 51 2.12 -23.99 -14.36
C VAL A 51 0.66 -24.15 -14.75
N GLY A 52 0.20 -23.38 -15.75
CA GLY A 52 -1.19 -23.42 -16.19
C GLY A 52 -1.57 -24.78 -16.76
N PHE A 53 -0.72 -25.33 -17.63
CA PHE A 53 -0.95 -26.65 -18.23
C PHE A 53 -0.99 -27.76 -17.18
N THR A 54 -0.01 -27.80 -16.28
CA THR A 54 0.08 -28.85 -15.25
C THR A 54 -1.10 -28.81 -14.29
N LEU A 55 -1.46 -27.63 -13.78
CA LEU A 55 -2.62 -27.51 -12.89
C LEU A 55 -3.93 -27.90 -13.60
N ALA A 56 -4.09 -27.53 -14.87
CA ALA A 56 -5.25 -27.95 -15.66
C ALA A 56 -5.28 -29.47 -15.88
N ALA A 57 -4.14 -30.10 -16.18
CA ALA A 57 -4.02 -31.54 -16.32
C ALA A 57 -4.33 -32.29 -15.02
N ARG A 58 -4.07 -31.67 -13.86
CA ARG A 58 -4.42 -32.16 -12.52
C ARG A 58 -5.90 -31.93 -12.16
N GLY A 59 -6.70 -31.35 -13.06
CA GLY A 59 -8.13 -31.13 -12.87
C GLY A 59 -8.51 -29.76 -12.33
N SER A 60 -7.56 -28.84 -12.15
CA SER A 60 -7.86 -27.47 -11.72
C SER A 60 -8.49 -26.66 -12.85
N PHE A 61 -9.60 -25.98 -12.58
CA PHE A 61 -10.18 -25.04 -13.55
C PHE A 61 -9.42 -23.71 -13.55
N LEU A 62 -8.86 -23.36 -14.70
CA LEU A 62 -8.16 -22.09 -14.91
C LEU A 62 -8.81 -21.33 -16.08
N PRO A 63 -9.21 -20.07 -15.89
CA PRO A 63 -9.71 -19.26 -16.99
C PRO A 63 -8.56 -18.88 -17.94
N PHE A 64 -8.88 -18.64 -19.20
CA PHE A 64 -7.92 -18.07 -20.14
C PHE A 64 -7.59 -16.61 -19.84
N THR A 65 -6.38 -16.18 -20.21
CA THR A 65 -6.03 -14.76 -20.27
C THR A 65 -6.88 -14.03 -21.31
N LYS A 66 -6.91 -12.69 -21.27
CA LYS A 66 -7.67 -11.88 -22.26
C LYS A 66 -7.26 -12.17 -23.70
N SER A 67 -5.97 -12.43 -23.95
CA SER A 67 -5.45 -12.79 -25.26
C SER A 67 -5.77 -14.23 -25.67
N LYS A 68 -6.32 -15.04 -24.75
CA LYS A 68 -6.63 -16.47 -24.90
C LYS A 68 -5.44 -17.36 -25.26
N ARG A 69 -4.21 -16.86 -25.17
CA ARG A 69 -2.99 -17.61 -25.51
C ARG A 69 -2.51 -18.52 -24.39
N GLN A 70 -2.90 -18.26 -23.15
CA GLN A 70 -2.41 -18.94 -21.96
C GLN A 70 -3.52 -19.04 -20.92
N LEU A 71 -3.41 -20.03 -20.04
CA LEU A 71 -4.21 -20.12 -18.83
C LEU A 71 -3.75 -19.06 -17.82
N LYS A 72 -4.70 -18.45 -17.12
CA LYS A 72 -4.42 -17.36 -16.18
C LYS A 72 -3.94 -17.94 -14.85
N THR A 73 -2.63 -17.89 -14.62
CA THR A 73 -2.02 -18.34 -13.36
C THR A 73 -1.69 -17.17 -12.42
N GLY A 74 -2.51 -16.12 -12.38
CA GLY A 74 -2.27 -15.00 -11.47
C GLY A 74 -2.39 -15.42 -10.00
N ASN A 75 -1.74 -14.71 -9.08
CA ASN A 75 -1.81 -15.05 -7.65
C ASN A 75 -3.26 -15.06 -7.12
N ASP A 76 -4.14 -14.23 -7.70
CA ASP A 76 -5.57 -14.21 -7.39
C ASP A 76 -6.29 -15.49 -7.80
N VAL A 77 -5.92 -16.06 -8.96
CA VAL A 77 -6.51 -17.31 -9.45
C VAL A 77 -5.98 -18.48 -8.65
N LEU A 78 -4.67 -18.57 -8.45
CA LEU A 78 -4.03 -19.70 -7.75
C LEU A 78 -4.49 -19.82 -6.30
N LYS A 79 -4.77 -18.70 -5.61
CA LYS A 79 -5.29 -18.71 -4.23
C LYS A 79 -6.69 -19.32 -4.10
N GLY A 80 -7.45 -19.36 -5.19
CA GLY A 80 -8.80 -19.93 -5.21
C GLY A 80 -8.83 -21.40 -5.65
N LEU A 81 -7.67 -22.04 -5.81
CA LEU A 81 -7.58 -23.45 -6.16
C LEU A 81 -7.29 -24.27 -4.91
N ASP A 82 -7.94 -25.43 -4.80
CA ASP A 82 -7.67 -26.41 -3.74
C ASP A 82 -6.49 -27.34 -4.06
N ASP A 83 -5.84 -27.18 -5.23
CA ASP A 83 -4.69 -27.99 -5.63
C ASP A 83 -3.44 -27.62 -4.80
N PRO A 84 -2.82 -28.58 -4.07
CA PRO A 84 -1.60 -28.33 -3.30
C PRO A 84 -0.46 -27.73 -4.14
N MET A 85 -0.38 -28.06 -5.43
CA MET A 85 0.65 -27.49 -6.30
C MET A 85 0.45 -26.00 -6.56
N ALA A 86 -0.77 -25.48 -6.48
CA ALA A 86 -1.02 -24.04 -6.55
C ALA A 86 -0.40 -23.31 -5.34
N ILE A 87 -0.46 -23.92 -4.14
CA ILE A 87 0.16 -23.39 -2.91
C ILE A 87 1.68 -23.38 -3.06
N ILE A 88 2.27 -24.46 -3.56
CA ILE A 88 3.72 -24.56 -3.80
C ILE A 88 4.18 -23.48 -4.79
N VAL A 89 3.47 -23.29 -5.90
CA VAL A 89 3.79 -22.24 -6.89
C VAL A 89 3.67 -20.83 -6.29
N LEU A 90 2.63 -20.57 -5.50
CA LEU A 90 2.48 -19.28 -4.80
C LEU A 90 3.64 -19.02 -3.85
N LYS A 91 4.07 -20.05 -3.11
CA LYS A 91 5.19 -19.97 -2.19
C LYS A 91 6.50 -19.72 -2.94
N HIS A 92 6.76 -20.45 -4.03
CA HIS A 92 7.93 -20.26 -4.89
C HIS A 92 8.02 -18.82 -5.39
N ARG A 93 6.94 -18.29 -5.97
CA ARG A 93 6.89 -16.89 -6.44
C ARG A 93 7.15 -15.87 -5.34
N SER A 94 6.63 -16.13 -4.14
CA SER A 94 6.90 -15.28 -2.99
C SER A 94 8.39 -15.28 -2.65
N VAL A 95 9.00 -16.46 -2.51
CA VAL A 95 10.43 -16.63 -2.19
C VAL A 95 11.31 -16.01 -3.27
N THR A 96 11.05 -16.30 -4.55
CA THR A 96 11.78 -15.72 -5.68
C THR A 96 11.70 -14.20 -5.65
N LYS A 97 10.50 -13.62 -5.44
CA LYS A 97 10.33 -12.17 -5.35
C LYS A 97 11.08 -11.57 -4.16
N LEU A 98 11.00 -12.19 -2.98
CA LEU A 98 11.73 -11.74 -1.78
C LEU A 98 13.24 -11.69 -2.08
N LYS A 99 13.78 -12.78 -2.63
CA LYS A 99 15.19 -12.91 -2.96
C LYS A 99 15.63 -11.92 -4.04
N SER A 100 14.94 -11.89 -5.19
CA SER A 100 15.35 -11.10 -6.35
C SER A 100 15.20 -9.60 -6.15
N ASN A 101 14.11 -9.17 -5.50
CA ASN A 101 13.79 -7.74 -5.44
C ASN A 101 14.34 -7.06 -4.19
N TYR A 102 14.63 -7.82 -3.13
CA TYR A 102 14.90 -7.22 -1.82
C TYR A 102 16.13 -7.77 -1.11
N VAL A 103 16.73 -8.86 -1.58
CA VAL A 103 17.99 -9.37 -0.99
C VAL A 103 19.13 -9.19 -1.96
N VAL A 104 19.03 -9.79 -3.15
CA VAL A 104 20.09 -9.75 -4.17
C VAL A 104 20.57 -8.33 -4.51
N PRO A 105 19.70 -7.30 -4.66
CA PRO A 105 20.17 -5.96 -4.98
C PRO A 105 21.11 -5.43 -3.91
N TRP A 106 20.81 -5.65 -2.63
CA TRP A 106 21.62 -5.15 -1.51
C TRP A 106 22.80 -6.05 -1.15
N LEU A 107 22.72 -7.33 -1.51
CA LEU A 107 23.79 -8.30 -1.25
C LEU A 107 24.98 -8.14 -2.21
N GLY A 108 24.77 -7.59 -3.41
CA GLY A 108 25.86 -7.31 -4.36
C GLY A 108 26.64 -8.57 -4.76
N LEU A 109 26.05 -9.45 -5.55
CA LEU A 109 26.73 -10.65 -6.05
C LEU A 109 27.64 -10.29 -7.23
N ASP A 110 28.87 -10.79 -7.23
CA ASP A 110 29.76 -10.74 -8.40
C ASP A 110 29.45 -11.86 -9.42
N GLU A 111 30.24 -11.91 -10.50
CA GLU A 111 30.07 -12.90 -11.59
C GLU A 111 30.27 -14.34 -11.10
N ASP A 112 31.06 -14.54 -10.06
CA ASP A 112 31.32 -15.84 -9.43
C ASP A 112 30.27 -16.20 -8.37
N GLY A 113 29.30 -15.31 -8.12
CA GLY A 113 28.24 -15.48 -7.13
C GLY A 113 28.68 -15.24 -5.68
N ILE A 114 29.84 -14.59 -5.47
CA ILE A 114 30.32 -14.19 -4.15
C ILE A 114 29.63 -12.89 -3.74
N ALA A 115 29.18 -12.84 -2.49
CA ALA A 115 28.42 -11.72 -1.95
C ALA A 115 29.31 -10.62 -1.36
N HIS A 116 29.13 -9.41 -1.89
CA HIS A 116 29.71 -8.13 -1.45
C HIS A 116 28.58 -7.16 -1.03
N PRO A 117 28.00 -7.34 0.17
CA PRO A 117 26.85 -6.55 0.59
C PRO A 117 27.18 -5.06 0.60
N HIS A 118 26.24 -4.27 0.08
CA HIS A 118 26.32 -2.82 0.20
C HIS A 118 26.25 -2.42 1.68
N GLU A 119 27.00 -1.39 2.05
CA GLU A 119 26.95 -0.83 3.41
C GLU A 119 25.62 -0.11 3.68
N ARG A 120 25.14 0.65 2.69
CA ARG A 120 23.88 1.40 2.79
C ARG A 120 22.98 1.14 1.59
N ALA A 121 21.69 1.22 1.85
CA ALA A 121 20.65 1.25 0.85
C ALA A 121 20.33 2.68 0.43
N TYR A 122 20.56 2.97 -0.84
CA TYR A 122 20.23 4.25 -1.46
C TYR A 122 19.00 4.12 -2.34
N THR A 123 18.19 5.18 -2.39
CA THR A 123 17.05 5.31 -3.30
C THR A 123 16.91 6.75 -3.73
N HIS A 124 16.29 6.98 -4.89
CA HIS A 124 15.91 8.30 -5.35
C HIS A 124 14.44 8.58 -5.07
N LEU A 125 14.16 9.67 -4.34
CA LEU A 125 12.81 10.12 -4.02
C LEU A 125 12.34 11.19 -5.01
N TYR A 126 11.29 10.88 -5.78
CA TYR A 126 10.69 11.76 -6.78
C TYR A 126 9.31 12.29 -6.37
N LEU A 127 8.91 13.42 -6.95
CA LEU A 127 7.61 14.08 -6.79
C LEU A 127 6.78 14.08 -8.09
N ASP A 128 7.01 13.11 -8.99
CA ASP A 128 6.44 13.04 -10.34
C ASP A 128 5.01 12.49 -10.38
N THR A 129 4.48 12.01 -9.26
CA THR A 129 3.14 11.41 -9.22
C THR A 129 2.04 12.48 -9.37
N SER A 130 0.96 12.16 -10.07
CA SER A 130 -0.16 13.09 -10.26
C SER A 130 -0.83 13.52 -8.94
N THR A 131 -0.78 12.65 -7.94
CA THR A 131 -1.28 12.95 -6.58
C THR A 131 -0.25 13.69 -5.73
N GLY A 132 1.02 13.76 -6.15
CA GLY A 132 2.09 14.39 -5.39
C GLY A 132 2.69 13.51 -4.30
N ARG A 133 2.30 12.23 -4.17
CA ARG A 133 3.02 11.28 -3.32
C ARG A 133 4.48 11.16 -3.74
N LEU A 134 5.36 10.91 -2.77
CA LEU A 134 6.74 10.56 -3.05
C LEU A 134 6.79 9.18 -3.71
N LYS A 135 7.73 9.05 -4.64
CA LYS A 135 8.01 7.79 -5.32
C LYS A 135 9.48 7.44 -5.11
N SER A 136 9.72 6.31 -4.47
CA SER A 136 11.05 5.72 -4.35
C SER A 136 11.38 4.89 -5.60
N MET A 137 12.49 5.25 -6.25
CA MET A 137 13.02 4.65 -7.48
C MET A 137 14.45 4.17 -7.28
N ASP A 138 14.94 3.34 -8.21
CA ASP A 138 16.27 2.73 -8.16
C ASP A 138 16.52 2.07 -6.81
N ARG A 139 15.81 0.95 -6.62
CA ARG A 139 15.66 0.17 -5.38
C ARG A 139 14.63 0.79 -4.41
N ASN A 140 13.37 0.52 -4.74
CA ASN A 140 12.21 1.09 -4.07
C ASN A 140 12.10 0.66 -2.58
N LEU A 141 12.38 1.59 -1.67
CA LEU A 141 12.33 1.41 -0.22
C LEU A 141 10.92 1.60 0.37
N GLN A 142 9.95 2.11 -0.39
CA GLN A 142 8.56 2.24 0.08
C GLN A 142 7.80 0.90 0.03
N ASN A 143 8.28 -0.06 -0.77
CA ASN A 143 7.61 -1.34 -0.99
C ASN A 143 8.32 -2.53 -0.31
N ILE A 144 9.11 -2.27 0.73
CA ILE A 144 9.80 -3.31 1.52
C ILE A 144 8.77 -4.09 2.36
N PRO A 145 8.66 -5.42 2.20
CA PRO A 145 7.83 -6.25 3.06
C PRO A 145 8.27 -6.16 4.52
N GLY A 146 7.32 -6.04 5.45
CA GLY A 146 7.62 -5.89 6.89
C GLY A 146 8.60 -6.93 7.44
N ILE A 147 8.45 -8.20 7.02
CA ILE A 147 9.35 -9.30 7.44
C ILE A 147 10.83 -9.10 7.05
N MET A 148 11.14 -8.21 6.10
CA MET A 148 12.51 -7.92 5.68
C MET A 148 12.97 -6.53 6.11
N ARG A 149 12.12 -5.71 6.76
CA ARG A 149 12.52 -4.38 7.23
C ARG A 149 13.65 -4.46 8.27
N GLU A 150 13.83 -5.60 8.93
CA GLU A 150 14.96 -5.86 9.84
C GLU A 150 16.35 -5.77 9.22
N ILE A 151 16.49 -5.86 7.88
CA ILE A 151 17.78 -5.72 7.20
C ILE A 151 18.30 -4.28 7.21
N PHE A 152 17.44 -3.31 7.54
CA PHE A 152 17.75 -1.90 7.62
C PHE A 152 18.00 -1.51 9.09
N ALA A 153 19.13 -0.87 9.34
CA ALA A 153 19.57 -0.43 10.65
C ALA A 153 19.54 1.10 10.76
N PRO A 154 19.18 1.64 11.94
CA PRO A 154 19.44 3.03 12.25
C PRO A 154 20.93 3.21 12.57
N ASP A 155 21.49 4.33 12.18
CA ASP A 155 22.86 4.75 12.49
C ASP A 155 23.00 5.05 13.99
N SER A 156 21.96 5.58 14.64
CA SER A 156 21.92 5.83 16.09
C SER A 156 21.66 4.59 16.94
N GLY A 157 21.30 3.46 16.33
CA GLY A 157 20.86 2.25 17.03
C GLY A 157 19.36 2.21 17.38
N ILE A 158 18.61 3.27 17.13
CA ILE A 158 17.15 3.31 17.33
C ILE A 158 16.43 4.03 16.19
N TRP A 159 15.32 3.45 15.75
CA TRP A 159 14.35 4.10 14.87
C TRP A 159 13.25 4.75 15.70
N SER A 160 12.80 5.93 15.29
CA SER A 160 11.53 6.51 15.70
C SER A 160 10.65 6.73 14.48
N SER A 161 9.41 6.27 14.50
CA SER A 161 8.46 6.52 13.42
C SER A 161 7.18 7.19 13.90
N LEU A 162 6.60 7.95 12.98
CA LEU A 162 5.28 8.57 13.08
C LEU A 162 4.42 7.97 11.96
N ASP A 163 3.24 7.46 12.29
CA ASP A 163 2.28 6.85 11.36
C ASP A 163 0.90 7.53 11.50
N ASP A 164 0.48 8.29 10.48
CA ASP A 164 -0.78 9.02 10.51
C ASP A 164 -2.00 8.08 10.52
N SER A 165 -2.91 8.32 11.46
CA SER A 165 -4.11 7.49 11.60
C SER A 165 -5.20 7.87 10.60
N GLN A 166 -5.27 7.11 9.50
CA GLN A 166 -6.33 7.21 8.48
C GLN A 166 -6.36 8.57 7.76
N ILE A 167 -5.20 9.17 7.52
CA ILE A 167 -5.09 10.52 6.97
C ILE A 167 -5.91 10.71 5.69
N GLU A 168 -5.91 9.76 4.76
CA GLU A 168 -6.68 9.89 3.52
C GLU A 168 -8.19 9.95 3.74
N MET A 169 -8.71 9.20 4.72
CA MET A 169 -10.14 9.21 5.04
C MET A 169 -10.54 10.48 5.78
N ARG A 170 -9.65 11.04 6.61
CA ARG A 170 -9.84 12.36 7.24
C ARG A 170 -9.86 13.48 6.19
N MET A 171 -8.94 13.43 5.21
CA MET A 171 -8.95 14.36 4.08
C MET A 171 -10.23 14.24 3.25
N LEU A 172 -10.72 13.01 3.04
CA LEU A 172 -11.98 12.78 2.34
C LEU A 172 -13.18 13.34 3.11
N ALA A 173 -13.25 13.12 4.43
CA ALA A 173 -14.31 13.66 5.27
C ALA A 173 -14.35 15.19 5.17
N HIS A 174 -13.18 15.83 5.24
CA HIS A 174 -13.07 17.27 5.10
C HIS A 174 -13.47 17.77 3.70
N LEU A 175 -12.98 17.13 2.62
CA LEU A 175 -13.28 17.53 1.24
C LEU A 175 -14.75 17.33 0.86
N SER A 176 -15.37 16.27 1.35
CA SER A 176 -16.78 15.96 1.07
C SER A 176 -17.75 16.73 1.97
N GLY A 177 -17.32 17.12 3.18
CA GLY A 177 -18.18 17.73 4.18
C GLY A 177 -19.22 16.74 4.74
N ASP A 178 -18.98 15.43 4.65
CA ASP A 178 -19.96 14.44 5.10
C ASP A 178 -20.13 14.48 6.63
N PRO A 179 -21.34 14.80 7.13
CA PRO A 179 -21.54 15.05 8.56
C PRO A 179 -21.35 13.79 9.41
N VAL A 180 -21.60 12.59 8.86
CA VAL A 180 -21.42 11.33 9.58
C VAL A 180 -19.92 11.03 9.73
N MET A 181 -19.14 11.23 8.68
CA MET A 181 -17.69 11.07 8.75
C MET A 181 -17.03 12.11 9.67
N LEU A 182 -17.42 13.38 9.53
CA LEU A 182 -16.88 14.46 10.37
C LEU A 182 -17.18 14.21 11.84
N LYS A 183 -18.43 13.84 12.17
CA LYS A 183 -18.84 13.54 13.54
C LYS A 183 -18.08 12.33 14.12
N ALA A 184 -17.89 11.28 13.33
CA ALA A 184 -17.12 10.12 13.77
C ALA A 184 -15.68 10.51 14.17
N TYR A 185 -15.02 11.39 13.41
CA TYR A 185 -13.68 11.85 13.76
C TYR A 185 -13.65 12.86 14.91
N GLU A 186 -14.68 13.70 15.07
CA GLU A 186 -14.82 14.61 16.22
C GLU A 186 -14.99 13.85 17.54
N ASP A 187 -15.72 12.74 17.52
CA ASP A 187 -15.99 11.93 18.71
C ASP A 187 -14.80 11.02 19.12
N GLY A 188 -13.67 11.13 18.43
CA GLY A 188 -12.50 10.25 18.63
C GLY A 188 -12.70 8.83 18.12
N ASP A 189 -13.86 8.55 17.54
CA ASP A 189 -14.16 7.31 16.84
C ASP A 189 -13.42 7.24 15.50
N ASP A 190 -13.46 6.05 14.89
CA ASP A 190 -13.15 5.94 13.47
C ASP A 190 -14.39 5.63 12.65
N ILE A 191 -14.32 5.97 11.36
CA ILE A 191 -15.35 5.65 10.38
C ILE A 191 -15.62 4.14 10.29
N HIS A 192 -14.71 3.29 10.77
CA HIS A 192 -14.91 1.86 10.75
C HIS A 192 -15.93 1.44 11.81
N ALA A 193 -16.00 2.11 12.97
CA ALA A 193 -17.00 1.79 13.99
C ALA A 193 -18.42 2.08 13.48
N ALA A 194 -18.63 3.26 12.90
CA ALA A 194 -19.89 3.64 12.27
C ALA A 194 -20.30 2.65 11.16
N THR A 195 -19.39 2.31 10.25
CA THR A 195 -19.66 1.31 9.20
C THR A 195 -19.96 -0.06 9.79
N GLN A 196 -19.22 -0.50 10.81
CA GLN A 196 -19.41 -1.81 11.43
C GLN A 196 -20.78 -1.92 12.09
N MET A 197 -21.19 -0.92 12.87
CA MET A 197 -22.52 -0.88 13.48
C MET A 197 -23.64 -0.89 12.43
N LYS A 198 -23.41 -0.28 11.26
CA LYS A 198 -24.40 -0.24 10.18
C LYS A 198 -24.51 -1.57 9.43
N LEU A 199 -23.39 -2.13 8.99
CA LEU A 199 -23.36 -3.28 8.06
C LEU A 199 -23.27 -4.63 8.80
N TRP A 200 -22.72 -4.64 10.00
CA TRP A 200 -22.55 -5.79 10.89
C TRP A 200 -23.08 -5.50 12.31
N PRO A 201 -24.37 -5.13 12.46
CA PRO A 201 -24.92 -4.65 13.73
C PRO A 201 -24.85 -5.66 14.88
N ASN A 202 -24.73 -6.95 14.59
CA ASN A 202 -24.70 -8.03 15.57
C ASN A 202 -23.28 -8.46 15.96
N THR A 203 -22.28 -7.61 15.73
CA THR A 203 -20.86 -7.92 16.00
C THR A 203 -20.29 -7.00 17.07
N SER A 204 -19.36 -7.50 17.87
CA SER A 204 -18.60 -6.67 18.80
C SER A 204 -17.66 -5.74 18.04
N LEU A 205 -17.52 -4.48 18.46
CA LEU A 205 -16.55 -3.54 17.89
C LEU A 205 -15.10 -4.03 18.02
N ASP A 206 -14.84 -4.90 19.00
CA ASP A 206 -13.53 -5.52 19.22
C ASP A 206 -13.28 -6.77 18.37
N ASP A 207 -14.24 -7.20 17.56
CA ASP A 207 -14.07 -8.33 16.64
C ASP A 207 -13.05 -7.98 15.55
N LYS A 208 -11.82 -8.47 15.71
CA LYS A 208 -10.68 -8.19 14.83
C LYS A 208 -10.93 -8.59 13.38
N GLU A 209 -11.65 -9.69 13.13
CA GLU A 209 -11.90 -10.15 11.75
C GLU A 209 -12.95 -9.27 11.07
N VAL A 210 -14.02 -8.92 11.78
CA VAL A 210 -15.03 -7.98 11.25
C VAL A 210 -14.39 -6.61 11.03
N ARG A 211 -13.59 -6.13 11.99
CA ARG A 211 -12.88 -4.86 11.90
C ARG A 211 -11.99 -4.78 10.68
N ARG A 212 -11.24 -5.85 10.40
CA ARG A 212 -10.40 -5.97 9.20
C ARG A 212 -11.23 -5.90 7.92
N ARG A 213 -12.37 -6.59 7.86
CA ARG A 213 -13.29 -6.56 6.70
C ARG A 213 -13.87 -5.17 6.49
N VAL A 214 -14.29 -4.49 7.56
CA VAL A 214 -14.82 -3.12 7.52
C VAL A 214 -13.76 -2.14 6.98
N LYS A 215 -12.52 -2.25 7.45
CA LYS A 215 -11.41 -1.39 6.97
C LYS A 215 -11.20 -1.55 5.47
N VAL A 216 -11.16 -2.79 4.98
CA VAL A 216 -11.07 -3.10 3.54
C VAL A 216 -12.28 -2.55 2.78
N PHE A 217 -13.49 -2.74 3.32
CA PHE A 217 -14.72 -2.27 2.70
C PHE A 217 -14.77 -0.75 2.55
N ASN A 218 -14.50 0.00 3.63
CA ASN A 218 -14.43 1.47 3.59
C ASN A 218 -13.41 1.95 2.56
N PHE A 219 -12.21 1.36 2.56
CA PHE A 219 -11.16 1.72 1.61
C PHE A 219 -11.58 1.49 0.15
N GLU A 220 -12.15 0.32 -0.15
CA GLU A 220 -12.60 -0.01 -1.51
C GLU A 220 -13.79 0.85 -1.96
N MET A 221 -14.77 1.11 -1.09
CA MET A 221 -15.90 2.00 -1.39
C MET A 221 -15.44 3.41 -1.75
N THR A 222 -14.56 3.97 -0.93
CA THR A 222 -13.99 5.30 -1.15
C THR A 222 -13.17 5.36 -2.45
N PHE A 223 -12.20 4.46 -2.62
CA PHE A 223 -11.18 4.58 -3.67
C PHE A 223 -11.46 3.81 -4.96
N GLY A 224 -12.65 3.25 -5.11
CA GLY A 224 -13.17 2.83 -6.41
C GLY A 224 -13.00 1.35 -6.73
N GLY A 225 -13.05 0.51 -5.70
CA GLY A 225 -13.38 -0.89 -5.86
C GLY A 225 -14.77 -1.02 -6.46
N GLY A 226 -14.90 -1.70 -7.60
CA GLY A 226 -16.21 -2.15 -8.07
C GLY A 226 -16.72 -3.32 -7.21
N VAL A 227 -18.00 -3.69 -7.33
CA VAL A 227 -18.62 -4.83 -6.62
C VAL A 227 -17.77 -6.11 -6.70
N TYR A 228 -17.12 -6.35 -7.84
CA TYR A 228 -16.23 -7.48 -8.04
C TYR A 228 -14.92 -7.40 -7.24
N ALA A 229 -14.34 -6.21 -7.11
CA ALA A 229 -13.14 -5.98 -6.30
C ALA A 229 -13.50 -6.12 -4.82
N LEU A 230 -14.60 -5.50 -4.39
CA LEU A 230 -15.11 -5.61 -3.02
C LEU A 230 -15.45 -7.05 -2.64
N ALA A 231 -16.17 -7.81 -3.47
CA ALA A 231 -16.48 -9.21 -3.17
C ALA A 231 -15.21 -10.05 -2.99
N ARG A 232 -14.18 -9.78 -3.81
CA ARG A 232 -12.90 -10.46 -3.73
C ARG A 232 -12.11 -10.10 -2.47
N SER A 233 -12.06 -8.82 -2.10
CA SER A 233 -11.27 -8.35 -0.96
C SER A 233 -11.95 -8.59 0.39
N SER A 234 -13.29 -8.53 0.43
CA SER A 234 -14.10 -8.78 1.64
C SER A 234 -14.42 -10.25 1.89
N GLY A 235 -14.33 -11.11 0.86
CA GLY A 235 -14.74 -12.52 0.94
C GLY A 235 -16.26 -12.72 0.97
N LEU A 236 -17.04 -11.70 0.66
CA LEU A 236 -18.51 -11.74 0.65
C LEU A 236 -19.06 -12.09 -0.74
N SER A 237 -20.28 -12.62 -0.79
CA SER A 237 -20.98 -12.84 -2.07
C SER A 237 -21.32 -11.50 -2.73
N LYS A 238 -21.41 -11.48 -4.07
CA LYS A 238 -21.76 -10.26 -4.82
C LYS A 238 -23.09 -9.64 -4.38
N ALA A 239 -24.07 -10.48 -4.03
CA ALA A 239 -25.38 -10.02 -3.56
C ALA A 239 -25.26 -9.29 -2.21
N VAL A 240 -24.48 -9.83 -1.28
CA VAL A 240 -24.22 -9.18 0.02
C VAL A 240 -23.44 -7.89 -0.17
N VAL A 241 -22.42 -7.89 -1.03
CA VAL A 241 -21.64 -6.67 -1.33
C VAL A 241 -22.49 -5.58 -1.95
N GLY A 242 -23.40 -5.91 -2.87
CA GLY A 242 -24.32 -4.93 -3.46
C GLY A 242 -25.17 -4.25 -2.38
N LYS A 243 -25.83 -5.06 -1.54
CA LYS A 243 -26.63 -4.55 -0.42
C LYS A 243 -25.81 -3.67 0.54
N TYR A 244 -24.62 -4.13 0.92
CA TYR A 244 -23.74 -3.36 1.81
C TYR A 244 -23.24 -2.06 1.17
N ALA A 245 -22.99 -2.06 -0.13
CA ALA A 245 -22.61 -0.86 -0.85
C ALA A 245 -23.74 0.18 -0.82
N ASP A 246 -24.98 -0.26 -1.05
CA ASP A 246 -26.16 0.62 -0.98
C ASP A 246 -26.36 1.18 0.44
N GLU A 247 -26.24 0.35 1.47
CA GLU A 247 -26.35 0.77 2.88
C GLU A 247 -25.22 1.74 3.29
N TRP A 248 -24.01 1.54 2.76
CA TRP A 248 -22.87 2.41 3.01
C TRP A 248 -23.03 3.78 2.33
N LEU A 249 -23.49 3.78 1.07
CA LEU A 249 -23.78 5.03 0.34
C LEU A 249 -24.93 5.80 1.00
N ALA A 250 -25.92 5.09 1.54
CA ALA A 250 -27.00 5.73 2.30
C ALA A 250 -26.51 6.30 3.65
N LEU A 251 -25.57 5.63 4.32
CA LEU A 251 -24.96 6.14 5.55
C LEU A 251 -24.16 7.43 5.28
N TYR A 252 -23.29 7.40 4.27
CA TYR A 252 -22.42 8.51 3.87
C TYR A 252 -22.96 9.21 2.61
N HIS A 253 -24.22 9.64 2.66
CA HIS A 253 -24.94 10.15 1.49
C HIS A 253 -24.34 11.45 0.91
N VAL A 254 -23.76 12.32 1.75
CA VAL A 254 -23.10 13.55 1.28
C VAL A 254 -21.80 13.18 0.57
N LEU A 255 -21.03 12.24 1.14
CA LEU A 255 -19.86 11.69 0.46
C LEU A 255 -20.23 11.02 -0.87
N ALA A 256 -21.31 10.24 -0.91
CA ALA A 256 -21.76 9.56 -2.13
C ALA A 256 -22.05 10.57 -3.25
N ALA A 257 -22.82 11.63 -2.94
CA ALA A 257 -23.10 12.71 -3.87
C ALA A 257 -21.83 13.44 -4.32
N TRP A 258 -20.90 13.69 -3.39
CA TRP A 258 -19.60 14.29 -3.70
C TRP A 258 -18.77 13.42 -4.65
N LEU A 259 -18.67 12.10 -4.39
CA LEU A 259 -17.93 11.16 -5.23
C LEU A 259 -18.51 11.08 -6.65
N GLU A 260 -19.84 11.11 -6.77
CA GLU A 260 -20.52 11.13 -8.05
C GLU A 260 -20.25 12.43 -8.82
N ALA A 261 -20.33 13.57 -8.14
CA ALA A 261 -20.00 14.88 -8.71
C ALA A 261 -18.55 14.90 -9.22
N GLN A 262 -17.58 14.47 -8.40
CA GLN A 262 -16.17 14.38 -8.80
C GLN A 262 -15.98 13.48 -10.04
N ALA A 263 -16.64 12.31 -10.08
CA ALA A 263 -16.52 11.39 -11.20
C ALA A 263 -17.13 11.94 -12.49
N ARG A 264 -18.21 12.71 -12.38
CA ARG A 264 -18.92 13.33 -13.50
C ARG A 264 -18.20 14.57 -14.03
N GLU A 265 -17.70 15.43 -13.15
CA GLU A 265 -17.15 16.75 -13.49
C GLU A 265 -15.66 16.70 -13.81
N GLY A 266 -14.91 15.81 -13.14
CA GLY A 266 -13.47 15.67 -13.32
C GLY A 266 -13.01 15.52 -14.79
N PRO A 267 -13.67 14.68 -15.63
CA PRO A 267 -13.32 14.58 -17.06
C PRO A 267 -13.36 15.93 -17.80
N TYR A 268 -14.22 16.86 -17.40
CA TYR A 268 -14.37 18.17 -18.06
C TYR A 268 -13.47 19.25 -17.44
N GLU A 269 -13.18 19.15 -16.15
CA GLU A 269 -12.39 20.14 -15.42
C GLU A 269 -10.87 19.95 -15.61
N GLY A 270 -10.42 18.71 -15.80
CA GLY A 270 -9.03 18.35 -16.10
C GLY A 270 -8.08 18.33 -14.89
N TYR A 271 -8.56 18.71 -13.70
CA TYR A 271 -7.82 18.60 -12.44
C TYR A 271 -8.79 18.58 -11.24
N VAL A 272 -8.31 18.10 -10.10
CA VAL A 272 -8.95 18.30 -8.78
C VAL A 272 -8.02 19.09 -7.87
N LYS A 273 -8.52 19.64 -6.75
CA LYS A 273 -7.70 20.39 -5.78
C LYS A 273 -7.51 19.59 -4.50
N THR A 274 -6.34 19.77 -3.86
CA THR A 274 -6.12 19.33 -2.48
C THR A 274 -6.69 20.34 -1.49
N VAL A 275 -6.82 19.97 -0.21
CA VAL A 275 -7.25 20.89 0.87
C VAL A 275 -6.33 22.11 0.99
N PHE A 276 -5.06 21.95 0.58
CA PHE A 276 -4.07 23.03 0.57
C PHE A 276 -4.04 23.81 -0.76
N GLY A 277 -5.01 23.59 -1.65
CA GLY A 277 -5.18 24.35 -2.90
C GLY A 277 -4.33 23.90 -4.09
N ARG A 278 -3.51 22.85 -3.95
CA ARG A 278 -2.70 22.32 -5.05
C ARG A 278 -3.59 21.62 -6.08
N LYS A 279 -3.36 21.86 -7.37
CA LYS A 279 -4.07 21.18 -8.46
C LYS A 279 -3.41 19.82 -8.75
N CYS A 280 -4.16 18.73 -8.60
CA CYS A 280 -3.82 17.39 -9.07
C CYS A 280 -4.39 17.19 -10.48
N ARG A 281 -3.53 17.25 -11.51
CA ARG A 281 -3.97 17.09 -12.90
C ARG A 281 -4.53 15.69 -13.14
N LEU A 282 -5.67 15.61 -13.80
CA LEU A 282 -6.28 14.35 -14.21
C LEU A 282 -5.68 13.88 -15.55
N PRO A 283 -5.75 12.58 -15.86
CA PRO A 283 -5.36 12.08 -17.17
C PRO A 283 -6.18 12.77 -18.28
N GLY A 284 -5.54 13.11 -19.39
CA GLY A 284 -6.24 13.61 -20.57
C GLY A 284 -7.11 12.53 -21.23
N MET A 285 -8.19 12.95 -21.88
CA MET A 285 -9.09 12.05 -22.62
C MET A 285 -8.40 11.33 -23.79
N ASP A 286 -7.25 11.84 -24.25
CA ASP A 286 -6.38 11.20 -25.25
C ASP A 286 -5.69 9.93 -24.72
N ARG A 287 -5.51 9.82 -23.40
CA ARG A 287 -4.75 8.73 -22.75
C ARG A 287 -5.59 7.82 -21.87
N ALA A 288 -6.81 8.23 -21.55
CA ALA A 288 -7.64 7.53 -20.59
C ALA A 288 -9.13 7.58 -20.94
N THR A 289 -9.83 6.49 -20.65
CA THR A 289 -11.30 6.44 -20.71
C THR A 289 -11.92 7.38 -19.68
N ILE A 290 -13.12 7.92 -19.98
CA ILE A 290 -13.92 8.75 -19.06
C ILE A 290 -14.07 8.07 -17.69
N GLY A 291 -14.37 6.77 -17.67
CA GLY A 291 -14.49 6.01 -16.42
C GLY A 291 -13.19 5.93 -15.61
N HIS A 292 -12.01 5.90 -16.26
CA HIS A 292 -10.73 5.98 -15.55
C HIS A 292 -10.49 7.38 -14.98
N ILE A 293 -10.77 8.42 -15.77
CA ILE A 293 -10.62 9.81 -15.32
C ILE A 293 -11.54 10.09 -14.12
N GLY A 294 -12.79 9.64 -14.16
CA GLY A 294 -13.73 9.78 -13.02
C GLY A 294 -13.25 9.06 -11.75
N ARG A 295 -12.59 7.90 -11.88
CA ARG A 295 -11.94 7.23 -10.73
C ARG A 295 -10.75 8.03 -10.19
N CYS A 296 -9.94 8.61 -11.07
CA CYS A 296 -8.86 9.51 -10.65
C CYS A 296 -9.41 10.75 -9.93
N ALA A 297 -10.49 11.36 -10.43
CA ALA A 297 -11.11 12.54 -9.86
C ALA A 297 -11.59 12.31 -8.42
N ARG A 298 -12.27 11.19 -8.17
CA ARG A 298 -12.66 10.77 -6.82
C ARG A 298 -11.49 10.63 -5.84
N ASN A 299 -10.34 10.17 -6.32
CA ASN A 299 -9.24 9.74 -5.44
C ASN A 299 -8.15 10.80 -5.24
N TYR A 300 -7.86 11.59 -6.28
CA TYR A 300 -6.68 12.45 -6.32
C TYR A 300 -6.75 13.60 -5.31
N GLY A 301 -7.95 14.10 -4.99
CA GLY A 301 -8.15 15.15 -3.98
C GLY A 301 -7.72 14.68 -2.60
N ALA A 302 -8.27 13.56 -2.13
CA ALA A 302 -7.95 12.98 -0.81
C ALA A 302 -6.49 12.52 -0.73
N GLN A 303 -6.01 11.74 -1.71
CA GLN A 303 -4.62 11.24 -1.72
C GLN A 303 -3.59 12.36 -1.84
N GLY A 304 -3.90 13.39 -2.64
CA GLY A 304 -3.01 14.53 -2.77
C GLY A 304 -2.98 15.41 -1.53
N SER A 305 -4.11 15.53 -0.84
CA SER A 305 -4.19 16.25 0.44
C SER A 305 -3.39 15.55 1.53
N ALA A 306 -3.47 14.21 1.62
CA ALA A 306 -2.64 13.43 2.52
C ALA A 306 -1.14 13.58 2.19
N ALA A 307 -0.78 13.49 0.91
CA ALA A 307 0.61 13.69 0.48
C ALA A 307 1.13 15.11 0.78
N ASP A 308 0.27 16.12 0.76
CA ASP A 308 0.64 17.49 1.11
C ASP A 308 0.80 17.67 2.63
N ALA A 309 -0.07 17.04 3.42
CA ALA A 309 0.01 17.03 4.87
C ALA A 309 1.30 16.36 5.38
N VAL A 310 1.62 15.15 4.89
CA VAL A 310 2.87 14.46 5.24
C VAL A 310 4.10 15.29 4.88
N LYS A 311 4.10 15.97 3.73
CA LYS A 311 5.22 16.86 3.37
C LYS A 311 5.35 18.07 4.28
N ARG A 312 4.25 18.60 4.81
CA ARG A 312 4.27 19.68 5.81
C ARG A 312 4.84 19.19 7.12
N GLN A 313 4.45 17.98 7.56
CA GLN A 313 5.05 17.32 8.72
C GLN A 313 6.56 17.12 8.53
N MET A 314 6.98 16.60 7.36
CA MET A 314 8.40 16.45 7.02
C MET A 314 9.19 17.77 7.10
N LEU A 315 8.59 18.88 6.67
CA LEU A 315 9.22 20.20 6.76
C LEU A 315 9.34 20.67 8.21
N LEU A 316 8.30 20.48 9.03
CA LEU A 316 8.34 20.81 10.45
C LEU A 316 9.39 19.97 11.20
N CYS A 317 9.45 18.66 10.92
CA CYS A 317 10.49 17.79 11.47
C CYS A 317 11.91 18.22 11.05
N ASP A 318 12.07 18.73 9.81
CA ASP A 318 13.35 19.24 9.32
C ASP A 318 13.76 20.54 10.04
N GLU A 319 12.81 21.43 10.30
CA GLU A 319 13.03 22.66 11.09
C GLU A 319 13.45 22.36 12.53
N LEU A 320 12.95 21.24 13.08
CA LEU A 320 13.31 20.74 14.42
C LEU A 320 14.61 19.92 14.44
N GLY A 321 15.28 19.75 13.30
CA GLY A 321 16.56 19.07 13.21
C GLY A 321 16.48 17.54 13.33
N MET A 322 15.31 16.94 13.07
CA MET A 322 15.15 15.48 13.10
C MET A 322 15.82 14.82 11.89
N ASP A 323 16.60 13.76 12.12
CA ASP A 323 17.24 13.00 11.04
C ASP A 323 16.24 12.04 10.36
N GLN A 324 15.56 12.54 9.33
CA GLN A 324 14.57 11.78 8.56
C GLN A 324 15.27 10.80 7.62
N ALA A 325 15.04 9.50 7.80
CA ALA A 325 15.64 8.44 6.98
C ALA A 325 14.79 8.10 5.75
N LEU A 326 13.47 7.96 5.92
CA LEU A 326 12.57 7.57 4.83
C LEU A 326 11.14 8.02 5.08
N GLN A 327 10.42 8.30 3.99
CA GLN A 327 8.97 8.49 3.99
C GLN A 327 8.30 7.34 3.24
N VAL A 328 7.36 6.65 3.89
CA VAL A 328 6.61 5.52 3.33
C VAL A 328 5.11 5.74 3.51
N HIS A 329 4.44 6.17 2.45
CA HIS A 329 3.00 6.43 2.42
C HIS A 329 2.52 7.51 3.40
N ASP A 330 2.10 7.12 4.59
CA ASP A 330 1.64 7.91 5.73
C ASP A 330 2.59 7.79 6.94
N GLU A 331 3.68 7.01 6.79
CA GLU A 331 4.72 6.83 7.78
C GLU A 331 5.94 7.72 7.48
N LEU A 332 6.46 8.39 8.52
CA LEU A 332 7.77 9.04 8.51
C LEU A 332 8.71 8.31 9.47
N LEU A 333 9.85 7.84 8.95
CA LEU A 333 10.88 7.14 9.70
C LEU A 333 12.07 8.07 9.96
N CYS A 334 12.40 8.26 11.23
CA CYS A 334 13.54 9.04 11.69
C CYS A 334 14.59 8.15 12.38
N ASP A 335 15.85 8.48 12.17
CA ASP A 335 16.99 7.90 12.88
C ASP A 335 17.20 8.66 14.20
N GLY A 336 17.26 7.93 15.32
CA GLY A 336 17.40 8.50 16.65
C GLY A 336 16.14 8.39 17.49
N ALA A 337 16.30 8.63 18.79
CA ALA A 337 15.18 8.75 19.71
C ALA A 337 14.54 10.12 19.52
N VAL A 338 13.38 10.14 18.87
CA VAL A 338 12.64 11.35 18.54
C VAL A 338 11.35 11.38 19.34
N ASP A 339 11.09 12.53 19.96
CA ASP A 339 9.78 12.87 20.50
C ASP A 339 9.07 13.76 19.47
N PHE A 340 8.00 13.24 18.86
CA PHE A 340 7.30 13.92 17.78
C PHE A 340 6.30 14.93 18.37
N PRO A 341 6.41 16.23 18.05
CA PRO A 341 5.52 17.25 18.60
C PRO A 341 4.08 17.07 18.15
N GLU A 342 3.13 17.36 19.05
CA GLU A 342 1.69 17.27 18.78
C GLU A 342 1.25 18.19 17.63
N GLU A 343 1.97 19.28 17.38
CA GLU A 343 1.73 20.20 16.27
C GLU A 343 1.76 19.52 14.89
N LEU A 344 2.42 18.36 14.76
CA LEU A 344 2.40 17.55 13.54
C LEU A 344 1.00 17.00 13.21
N ALA A 345 0.10 16.91 14.19
CA ALA A 345 -1.28 16.51 13.99
C ALA A 345 -2.16 17.67 13.46
N HIS A 346 -1.63 18.89 13.42
CA HIS A 346 -2.37 20.11 13.10
C HIS A 346 -1.74 20.91 11.94
N VAL A 347 -1.22 20.22 10.92
CA VAL A 347 -0.64 20.85 9.72
C VAL A 347 -1.67 21.57 8.84
N HIS A 348 -2.96 21.42 9.13
CA HIS A 348 -4.05 22.22 8.59
C HIS A 348 -4.94 22.76 9.74
N PRO A 349 -5.31 24.06 9.77
CA PRO A 349 -6.00 24.65 10.93
C PRO A 349 -7.36 24.04 11.28
N SER A 350 -8.01 23.38 10.33
CA SER A 350 -9.35 22.80 10.48
C SER A 350 -9.40 21.28 10.29
N ILE A 351 -8.25 20.60 10.26
CA ILE A 351 -8.20 19.15 10.10
C ILE A 351 -7.25 18.58 11.14
N ASP A 352 -7.78 17.70 11.99
CA ASP A 352 -6.99 16.91 12.93
C ASP A 352 -6.49 15.63 12.24
N THR A 353 -5.17 15.44 12.21
CA THR A 353 -4.48 14.27 11.66
C THR A 353 -3.64 13.59 12.75
N PRO A 354 -4.27 12.89 13.70
CA PRO A 354 -3.56 12.25 14.80
C PRO A 354 -2.69 11.13 14.26
N PHE A 355 -1.57 10.88 14.93
CA PHE A 355 -0.60 9.89 14.53
C PHE A 355 -0.21 8.99 15.70
N LYS A 356 0.35 7.84 15.39
CA LYS A 356 0.96 6.93 16.38
C LYS A 356 2.46 7.01 16.26
N THR A 357 3.14 6.92 17.40
CA THR A 357 4.59 6.89 17.46
C THR A 357 5.09 5.51 17.86
N TYR A 358 6.22 5.12 17.28
CA TYR A 358 6.88 3.87 17.60
C TYR A 358 8.37 4.09 17.70
N GLN A 359 9.00 3.50 18.71
CA GLN A 359 10.45 3.47 18.84
C GLN A 359 10.94 2.04 18.92
N SER A 360 11.97 1.69 18.14
CA SER A 360 12.50 0.33 18.10
C SER A 360 13.89 0.25 17.49
N ALA A 361 14.68 -0.76 17.87
CA ALA A 361 15.94 -1.06 17.20
C ALA A 361 15.76 -1.65 15.79
N THR A 362 14.55 -2.08 15.42
CA THR A 362 14.23 -2.62 14.09
C THR A 362 13.15 -1.78 13.42
N TRP A 363 13.28 -1.58 12.11
CA TRP A 363 12.22 -0.97 11.35
C TRP A 363 11.03 -1.94 11.31
N ARG A 364 9.89 -1.52 11.87
CA ARG A 364 8.67 -2.34 12.03
C ARG A 364 7.98 -2.61 10.71
#